data_AF-A0A1Y1YPK3-F1
#
_entry.id   AF-A0A1Y1YPK3-F1
#
_cell.length_a   1.000
_cell.length_b   1.000
_cell.length_c   1.000
_cell.angle_alpha   90.00
_cell.angle_beta   90.00
_cell.angle_gamma   90.00
#
_symmetry.space_group_name_H-M   'P 1'
#
loop_
_entity.id
_entity.type
_entity.pdbx_description
1 polymer ?
#
loop_
_entity_poly.entity_id
_entity_poly.type
_entity_poly.pdbx_seq_one_letter_code
_entity_poly.pdbx_strand_id
1 'polypeptide(L)'
;MSSTPDEIITPLPLLYQSFISMAITSMVTAVFLSNAYYSAQMLFASYNKPIFQLCFIQSILGAITNLVLVVSFFYFDAGCTFRVFFAATLNLISTTCIDLIMLHKAYYCQSRSKWILGIGVAAQTARFIAGGVNIGFTRVFVTSLYGCGSLINIATAITVITTEFALNLFLSICFISSVYGRWKIVKTRLHSALLTDGLIYFLSTSITSVTIVILVLCQVLGENSAILFNISWAVASKLMVEQLRHASHVGREIVKGTNSRNPQEKSSANLA
;
A
#
# COMPACT_ATOMS: atom_id res chain seq x y z
N MET A 1 28.41 -37.94 -34.50
CA MET A 1 27.51 -36.79 -34.25
C MET A 1 28.13 -35.98 -33.12
N SER A 2 28.88 -34.94 -33.49
CA SER A 2 29.49 -34.00 -32.55
C SER A 2 28.41 -32.98 -32.19
N SER A 3 27.89 -33.04 -30.96
CA SER A 3 27.05 -31.99 -30.41
C SER A 3 27.94 -30.78 -30.16
N THR A 4 27.91 -29.83 -31.08
CA THR A 4 28.48 -28.49 -30.84
C THR A 4 27.82 -27.92 -29.58
N PRO A 5 28.58 -27.40 -28.61
CA PRO A 5 28.00 -26.70 -27.48
C PRO A 5 27.25 -25.49 -28.05
N ASP A 6 25.92 -25.50 -27.92
CA ASP A 6 25.11 -24.32 -28.20
C ASP A 6 25.63 -23.21 -27.28
N GLU A 7 26.34 -22.23 -27.85
CA GLU A 7 26.64 -21.00 -27.17
C GLU A 7 25.31 -20.38 -26.78
N ILE A 8 24.96 -20.49 -25.50
CA ILE A 8 23.82 -19.81 -24.91
C ILE A 8 24.18 -18.32 -24.90
N ILE A 9 23.99 -17.66 -26.04
CA ILE A 9 24.00 -16.20 -26.13
C ILE A 9 22.74 -15.75 -25.39
N THR A 10 22.81 -15.69 -24.07
CA THR A 10 21.73 -15.09 -23.28
C THR A 10 21.59 -13.65 -23.74
N PRO A 11 20.40 -13.24 -24.21
CA PRO A 11 20.23 -11.90 -24.72
C PRO A 11 20.47 -10.92 -23.56
N LEU A 12 21.49 -10.06 -23.72
CA LEU A 12 21.84 -8.94 -22.84
C LEU A 12 20.62 -8.19 -22.25
N PRO A 13 19.51 -7.93 -22.98
CA PRO A 13 18.32 -7.28 -22.40
C PRO A 13 17.64 -8.07 -21.26
N LEU A 14 17.59 -9.41 -21.31
CA LEU A 14 16.94 -10.20 -20.27
C LEU A 14 17.73 -10.15 -18.95
N LEU A 15 19.06 -10.19 -19.06
CA LEU A 15 19.95 -10.09 -17.91
C LEU A 15 19.79 -8.72 -17.23
N TYR A 16 19.75 -7.65 -18.02
CA TYR A 16 19.53 -6.29 -17.54
C TYR A 16 18.18 -6.13 -16.81
N GLN A 17 17.09 -6.64 -17.40
CA GLN A 17 15.77 -6.59 -16.77
C GLN A 17 15.71 -7.36 -15.44
N SER A 18 16.41 -8.50 -15.35
CA SER A 18 16.46 -9.32 -14.14
C SER A 18 17.22 -8.61 -13.02
N PHE A 19 18.35 -7.97 -13.32
CA PHE A 19 19.11 -7.18 -12.35
C PHE A 19 18.34 -5.96 -11.85
N ILE A 20 17.66 -5.23 -12.74
CA ILE A 20 16.80 -4.11 -12.34
C ILE A 20 15.67 -4.59 -11.41
N SER A 21 15.01 -5.69 -11.77
CA SER A 21 13.90 -6.23 -10.98
C SER A 21 14.37 -6.64 -9.58
N MET A 22 15.55 -7.26 -9.47
CA MET A 22 16.17 -7.57 -8.17
C MET A 22 16.49 -6.30 -7.38
N ALA A 23 17.13 -5.31 -8.01
CA ALA A 23 17.49 -4.06 -7.35
C ALA A 23 16.26 -3.31 -6.82
N ILE A 24 15.19 -3.24 -7.61
CA ILE A 24 13.92 -2.66 -7.18
C ILE A 24 13.34 -3.46 -6.00
N THR A 25 13.30 -4.78 -6.10
CA THR A 25 12.74 -5.64 -5.04
C THR A 25 13.52 -5.49 -3.74
N SER A 26 14.85 -5.41 -3.78
CA SER A 26 15.68 -5.25 -2.58
C SER A 26 15.47 -3.88 -1.92
N MET A 27 15.38 -2.81 -2.71
CA MET A 27 15.04 -1.47 -2.20
C MET A 27 13.65 -1.45 -1.55
N VAL A 28 12.65 -2.03 -2.22
CA VAL A 28 11.29 -2.14 -1.70
C VAL A 28 11.26 -2.98 -0.41
N THR A 29 12.05 -4.05 -0.33
CA THR A 29 12.20 -4.86 0.89
C THR A 29 12.66 -4.02 2.07
N ALA A 30 13.70 -3.20 1.88
CA ALA A 30 14.21 -2.32 2.93
C ALA A 30 13.15 -1.30 3.40
N VAL A 31 12.36 -0.75 2.48
CA VAL A 31 11.24 0.15 2.81
C VAL A 31 10.18 -0.58 3.64
N PHE A 32 9.77 -1.78 3.25
CA PHE A 32 8.77 -2.54 4.02
C PHE A 32 9.28 -2.99 5.39
N LEU A 33 10.55 -3.35 5.52
CA LEU A 33 11.16 -3.66 6.82
C LEU A 33 11.16 -2.43 7.75
N SER A 34 11.54 -1.27 7.21
CA SER A 34 11.46 0.01 7.94
C SER A 34 10.02 0.31 8.38
N ASN A 35 9.06 0.13 7.48
CA ASN A 35 7.64 0.34 7.76
C ASN A 35 7.09 -0.63 8.80
N ALA A 36 7.49 -1.91 8.75
CA ALA A 36 7.12 -2.92 9.73
C ALA A 36 7.66 -2.57 11.13
N TYR A 37 8.90 -2.09 11.21
CA TYR A 37 9.50 -1.63 12.46
C TYR A 37 8.72 -0.44 13.07
N TYR A 38 8.47 0.61 12.29
CA TYR A 38 7.75 1.78 12.80
C TYR A 38 6.28 1.48 13.13
N SER A 39 5.60 0.66 12.34
CA SER A 39 4.23 0.24 12.62
C SER A 39 4.13 -0.65 13.86
N ALA A 40 5.10 -1.53 14.09
CA ALA A 40 5.20 -2.29 15.34
C ALA A 40 5.36 -1.36 16.55
N GLN A 41 6.26 -0.38 16.47
CA GLN A 41 6.46 0.60 17.53
C GLN A 41 5.16 1.38 17.85
N MET A 42 4.40 1.78 16.82
CA MET A 42 3.09 2.43 17.00
C MET A 42 2.07 1.50 17.66
N LEU A 43 2.04 0.23 17.26
CA LEU A 43 1.13 -0.78 17.80
C LEU A 43 1.39 -1.01 19.29
N PHE A 44 2.65 -1.23 19.69
CA PHE A 44 3.01 -1.43 21.09
C PHE A 44 2.69 -0.22 21.97
N ALA A 45 2.87 0.99 21.44
CA ALA A 45 2.58 2.21 22.19
C ALA A 45 1.09 2.58 22.21
N SER A 46 0.23 1.92 21.43
CA SER A 46 -1.21 2.26 21.32
C SER A 46 -2.05 1.04 20.95
N TYR A 47 -1.97 0.00 21.78
CA TYR A 47 -2.45 -1.37 21.55
C TYR A 47 -3.93 -1.53 21.10
N ASN A 48 -4.79 -0.54 21.36
CA ASN A 48 -6.25 -0.71 21.21
C ASN A 48 -6.89 -0.06 19.96
N LYS A 49 -6.09 0.44 18.99
CA LYS A 49 -6.68 1.04 17.78
C LYS A 49 -6.55 0.09 16.58
N PRO A 50 -7.67 -0.35 15.96
CA PRO A 50 -7.64 -1.31 14.85
C PRO A 50 -6.87 -0.79 13.64
N ILE A 51 -6.79 0.53 13.46
CA ILE A 51 -6.02 1.18 12.40
C ILE A 51 -4.52 0.83 12.49
N PHE A 52 -3.95 0.76 13.70
CA PHE A 52 -2.54 0.42 13.86
C PHE A 52 -2.28 -1.07 13.62
N GLN A 53 -3.23 -1.94 13.97
CA GLN A 53 -3.17 -3.38 13.68
C GLN A 53 -3.19 -3.62 12.16
N LEU A 54 -4.13 -3.00 11.44
CA LEU A 54 -4.19 -3.10 9.98
C LEU A 54 -2.91 -2.59 9.31
N CYS A 55 -2.34 -1.49 9.82
CA CYS A 55 -1.11 -0.93 9.28
C CYS A 55 0.11 -1.84 9.50
N PHE A 56 0.17 -2.46 10.68
CA PHE A 56 1.20 -3.45 10.99
C PHE A 56 1.06 -4.68 10.10
N ILE A 57 -0.16 -5.23 9.96
CA ILE A 57 -0.46 -6.37 9.08
C ILE A 57 -0.03 -6.06 7.64
N GLN A 58 -0.44 -4.92 7.08
CA GLN A 58 -0.03 -4.52 5.73
C GLN A 58 1.50 -4.45 5.59
N SER A 59 2.19 -3.82 6.54
CA SER A 59 3.65 -3.66 6.47
C SER A 59 4.37 -5.00 6.54
N ILE A 60 3.93 -5.91 7.41
CA ILE A 60 4.56 -7.22 7.58
C ILE A 60 4.30 -8.14 6.39
N LEU A 61 3.11 -8.11 5.80
CA LEU A 61 2.79 -8.87 4.59
C LEU A 61 3.64 -8.42 3.42
N GLY A 62 3.85 -7.09 3.28
CA GLY A 62 4.77 -6.55 2.29
C GLY A 62 6.21 -6.95 2.52
N ALA A 63 6.69 -6.93 3.77
CA ALA A 63 8.05 -7.36 4.11
C ALA A 63 8.26 -8.85 3.80
N ILE A 64 7.34 -9.72 4.22
CA ILE A 64 7.39 -11.17 3.96
C ILE A 64 7.38 -11.44 2.45
N THR A 65 6.48 -10.78 1.71
CA THR A 65 6.40 -10.95 0.25
C THR A 65 7.72 -10.63 -0.43
N ASN A 66 8.30 -9.46 -0.14
CA ASN A 66 9.51 -9.03 -0.81
C ASN A 66 10.75 -9.82 -0.34
N LEU A 67 10.81 -10.24 0.93
CA LEU A 67 11.85 -11.14 1.43
C LEU A 67 11.82 -12.48 0.69
N VAL A 68 10.63 -13.07 0.54
CA VAL A 68 10.46 -14.33 -0.22
C VAL A 68 10.85 -14.12 -1.69
N LEU A 69 10.48 -12.99 -2.31
CA LEU A 69 10.89 -12.70 -3.70
C LEU A 69 12.41 -12.58 -3.86
N VAL A 70 13.11 -12.00 -2.88
CA VAL A 70 14.58 -11.89 -2.88
C VAL A 70 15.20 -13.27 -2.64
N VAL A 71 14.73 -14.03 -1.65
CA VAL A 71 15.26 -15.37 -1.36
C VAL A 71 15.02 -16.31 -2.53
N SER A 72 13.81 -16.35 -3.09
CA SER A 72 13.48 -17.14 -4.28
C SER A 72 14.25 -16.72 -5.53
N PHE A 73 14.90 -15.56 -5.55
CA PHE A 73 15.82 -15.23 -6.64
C PHE A 73 17.08 -16.10 -6.58
N PHE A 74 17.60 -16.40 -5.38
CA PHE A 74 18.80 -17.22 -5.19
C PHE A 74 18.52 -18.73 -5.24
N TYR A 75 17.27 -19.14 -4.97
CA TYR A 75 16.85 -20.53 -5.02
C TYR A 75 16.09 -20.84 -6.33
N PHE A 76 16.82 -21.33 -7.33
CA PHE A 76 16.27 -21.68 -8.65
C PHE A 76 15.23 -22.81 -8.64
N ASP A 77 15.18 -23.60 -7.57
CA ASP A 77 14.29 -24.77 -7.44
C ASP A 77 12.92 -24.43 -6.83
N ALA A 78 12.72 -23.18 -6.38
CA ALA A 78 11.42 -22.76 -5.88
C ALA A 78 10.42 -22.64 -7.06
N GLY A 79 9.33 -23.42 -7.02
CA GLY A 79 8.32 -23.42 -8.07
C GLY A 79 7.80 -22.01 -8.39
N CYS A 80 8.02 -21.53 -9.62
CA CYS A 80 7.58 -20.20 -10.07
C CYS A 80 6.10 -19.93 -9.81
N THR A 81 5.27 -20.96 -9.94
CA THR A 81 3.84 -20.91 -9.65
C THR A 81 3.56 -20.45 -8.23
N PHE A 82 4.25 -21.04 -7.24
CA PHE A 82 4.12 -20.64 -5.84
C PHE A 82 4.54 -19.18 -5.65
N ARG A 83 5.68 -18.76 -6.21
CA ARG A 83 6.21 -17.39 -6.08
C ARG A 83 5.22 -16.35 -6.59
N VAL A 84 4.66 -16.54 -7.78
CA VAL A 84 3.71 -15.60 -8.40
C VAL A 84 2.42 -15.54 -7.60
N PHE A 85 1.83 -16.70 -7.25
CA PHE A 85 0.58 -16.75 -6.49
C PHE A 85 0.71 -16.19 -5.07
N PHE A 86 1.81 -16.53 -4.39
CA PHE A 86 2.11 -16.04 -3.05
C PHE A 86 2.23 -14.52 -3.05
N ALA A 87 3.04 -13.96 -3.96
CA ALA A 87 3.23 -12.52 -4.05
C ALA A 87 1.94 -11.79 -4.41
N ALA A 88 1.17 -12.29 -5.37
CA ALA A 88 -0.09 -11.67 -5.78
C ALA A 88 -1.14 -11.69 -4.66
N THR A 89 -1.25 -12.81 -3.92
CA THR A 89 -2.21 -12.95 -2.82
C THR A 89 -1.88 -12.03 -1.65
N LEU A 90 -0.61 -12.01 -1.22
CA LEU A 90 -0.19 -11.14 -0.12
C LEU A 90 -0.26 -9.66 -0.47
N ASN A 91 0.04 -9.30 -1.72
CA ASN A 91 -0.16 -7.95 -2.22
C ASN A 91 -1.66 -7.56 -2.18
N LEU A 92 -2.56 -8.43 -2.66
CA LEU A 92 -4.01 -8.18 -2.63
C LEU A 92 -4.53 -7.97 -1.21
N ILE A 93 -4.10 -8.80 -0.25
CA ILE A 93 -4.48 -8.66 1.16
C ILE A 93 -3.91 -7.36 1.74
N SER A 94 -2.63 -7.07 1.51
CA SER A 94 -1.99 -5.87 2.03
C SER A 94 -2.59 -4.58 1.48
N THR A 95 -2.89 -4.51 0.18
CA THR A 95 -3.53 -3.34 -0.45
C THR A 95 -4.96 -3.17 0.05
N THR A 96 -5.69 -4.28 0.26
CA THR A 96 -7.01 -4.25 0.92
C THR A 96 -6.92 -3.66 2.33
N CYS A 97 -5.89 -3.97 3.11
CA CYS A 97 -5.68 -3.35 4.42
C CYS A 97 -5.47 -1.82 4.31
N ILE A 98 -4.72 -1.35 3.31
CA ILE A 98 -4.53 0.09 3.05
C ILE A 98 -5.86 0.76 2.76
N ASP A 99 -6.64 0.18 1.83
CA ASP A 99 -7.95 0.72 1.44
C ASP A 99 -8.93 0.74 2.62
N LEU A 100 -8.92 -0.29 3.47
CA LEU A 100 -9.74 -0.33 4.69
C LEU A 100 -9.37 0.78 5.67
N ILE A 101 -8.07 1.08 5.85
CA ILE A 101 -7.63 2.21 6.68
C ILE A 101 -8.15 3.54 6.11
N MET A 102 -8.10 3.70 4.78
CA MET A 102 -8.59 4.90 4.10
C MET A 102 -10.09 5.05 4.22
N LEU A 103 -10.85 3.97 3.99
CA LEU A 103 -12.30 3.93 4.14
C LEU A 103 -12.70 4.25 5.59
N HIS A 104 -11.99 3.68 6.56
CA HIS A 104 -12.23 3.97 7.97
C HIS A 104 -12.00 5.45 8.27
N LYS A 105 -10.93 6.07 7.76
CA LYS A 105 -10.70 7.52 7.92
C LYS A 105 -11.82 8.34 7.26
N ALA A 106 -12.23 8.00 6.05
CA ALA A 106 -13.32 8.69 5.34
C ALA A 106 -14.65 8.61 6.11
N TYR A 107 -14.98 7.44 6.66
CA TYR A 107 -16.18 7.23 7.46
C TYR A 107 -16.24 8.14 8.70
N TYR A 108 -15.13 8.28 9.43
CA TYR A 108 -15.05 9.18 10.58
C TYR A 108 -15.07 10.66 10.18
N CYS A 109 -14.55 11.00 8.99
CA CYS A 109 -14.58 12.36 8.48
C CYS A 109 -15.99 12.81 8.10
N GLN A 110 -16.82 11.94 7.52
CA GLN A 110 -18.20 12.26 7.13
C GLN A 110 -19.22 11.89 8.22
N SER A 111 -19.00 12.33 9.45
CA SER A 111 -19.96 12.23 10.56
C SER A 111 -20.62 10.84 10.70
N ARG A 112 -19.88 9.75 10.41
CA ARG A 112 -20.36 8.37 10.50
C ARG A 112 -21.53 8.02 9.56
N SER A 113 -21.61 8.66 8.39
CA SER A 113 -22.61 8.33 7.38
C SER A 113 -22.50 6.87 6.94
N LYS A 114 -23.57 6.08 7.18
CA LYS A 114 -23.63 4.65 6.82
C LYS A 114 -23.55 4.42 5.30
N TRP A 115 -23.97 5.40 4.50
CA TRP A 115 -23.93 5.33 3.04
C TRP A 115 -22.51 5.19 2.48
N ILE A 116 -21.56 5.98 3.00
CA ILE A 116 -20.17 5.93 2.55
C ILE A 116 -19.54 4.59 2.91
N LEU A 117 -19.83 4.07 4.11
CA LEU A 117 -19.36 2.75 4.52
C LEU A 117 -19.94 1.65 3.62
N GLY A 118 -21.24 1.69 3.32
CA GLY A 118 -21.88 0.71 2.45
C GLY A 118 -21.30 0.69 1.04
N ILE A 119 -21.20 1.85 0.39
CA ILE A 119 -20.64 1.96 -0.97
C ILE A 119 -19.15 1.57 -0.96
N GLY A 120 -18.38 2.03 0.02
CA GLY A 120 -16.95 1.72 0.12
C GLY A 120 -16.69 0.23 0.35
N VAL A 121 -17.45 -0.44 1.22
CA VAL A 121 -17.34 -1.89 1.45
C VAL A 121 -17.74 -2.67 0.19
N ALA A 122 -18.82 -2.25 -0.49
CA ALA A 122 -19.23 -2.88 -1.75
C ALA A 122 -18.15 -2.75 -2.82
N ALA A 123 -17.57 -1.56 -3.00
CA ALA A 123 -16.48 -1.31 -3.94
C ALA A 123 -15.21 -2.11 -3.58
N GLN A 124 -14.86 -2.20 -2.28
CA GLN A 124 -13.73 -3.01 -1.83
C GLN A 124 -13.95 -4.50 -2.12
N THR A 125 -15.17 -4.99 -1.87
CA THR A 125 -15.52 -6.39 -2.13
C THR A 125 -15.43 -6.70 -3.62
N ALA A 126 -15.93 -5.80 -4.46
CA ALA A 126 -15.81 -5.93 -5.91
C ALA A 126 -14.34 -5.96 -6.37
N ARG A 127 -13.49 -5.07 -5.82
CA ARG A 127 -12.04 -5.08 -6.07
C ARG A 127 -11.40 -6.40 -5.64
N PHE A 128 -11.72 -6.90 -4.45
CA PHE A 128 -11.16 -8.14 -3.92
C PHE A 128 -11.54 -9.35 -4.79
N ILE A 129 -12.79 -9.43 -5.23
CA ILE A 129 -13.26 -10.47 -6.16
C ILE A 129 -12.53 -10.34 -7.50
N ALA A 130 -12.46 -9.14 -8.09
CA ALA A 130 -11.76 -8.92 -9.35
C ALA A 130 -10.27 -9.31 -9.26
N GLY A 131 -9.61 -8.97 -8.15
CA GLY A 131 -8.24 -9.37 -7.86
C GLY A 131 -8.08 -10.89 -7.75
N GLY A 132 -8.96 -11.56 -6.99
CA GLY A 132 -8.95 -13.02 -6.86
C GLY A 132 -9.19 -13.75 -8.18
N VAL A 133 -10.14 -13.26 -8.99
CA VAL A 133 -10.39 -13.77 -10.35
C VAL A 133 -9.16 -13.58 -11.23
N ASN A 134 -8.54 -12.40 -11.21
CA ASN A 134 -7.32 -12.12 -11.97
C ASN A 134 -6.18 -13.06 -11.57
N ILE A 135 -6.01 -13.32 -10.27
CA ILE A 135 -5.03 -14.30 -9.78
C ILE A 135 -5.38 -15.68 -10.36
N GLY A 136 -6.61 -16.17 -10.23
CA GLY A 136 -7.02 -17.48 -10.71
C GLY A 136 -6.84 -17.71 -12.23
N PHE A 137 -6.97 -16.66 -13.04
CA PHE A 137 -6.77 -16.73 -14.50
C PHE A 137 -5.33 -16.45 -14.95
N THR A 138 -4.42 -16.06 -14.05
CA THR A 138 -3.03 -15.78 -14.40
C THR A 138 -2.30 -17.07 -14.76
N ARG A 139 -1.67 -17.09 -15.94
CA ARG A 139 -0.83 -18.21 -16.38
C ARG A 139 0.62 -17.92 -16.07
N VAL A 140 1.29 -18.83 -15.37
CA VAL A 140 2.71 -18.72 -15.03
C VAL A 140 3.53 -19.48 -16.05
N PHE A 141 4.63 -18.89 -16.50
CA PHE A 141 5.60 -19.54 -17.38
C PHE A 141 7.02 -19.27 -16.89
N VAL A 142 7.93 -20.16 -17.25
CA VAL A 142 9.35 -20.06 -16.89
C VAL A 142 10.11 -19.59 -18.13
N THR A 143 10.92 -18.55 -17.98
CA THR A 143 11.80 -18.06 -19.06
C THR A 143 13.09 -18.89 -19.12
N SER A 144 13.83 -18.79 -20.23
CA SER A 144 15.09 -19.53 -20.45
C SER A 144 16.19 -19.24 -19.40
N LEU A 145 16.07 -18.13 -18.66
CA LEU A 145 16.97 -17.74 -17.57
C LEU A 145 16.45 -18.17 -16.19
N TYR A 146 15.53 -19.15 -16.13
CA TYR A 146 14.82 -19.56 -14.91
C TYR A 146 14.07 -18.39 -14.23
N GLY A 147 13.73 -17.36 -15.00
CA GLY A 147 12.89 -16.27 -14.54
C GLY A 147 11.43 -16.70 -14.50
N CYS A 148 10.68 -16.21 -13.51
CA CYS A 148 9.25 -16.47 -13.42
C CYS A 148 8.49 -15.33 -14.11
N GLY A 149 7.81 -15.64 -15.21
CA GLY A 149 6.91 -14.73 -15.92
C GLY A 149 5.45 -15.04 -15.63
N SER A 150 4.59 -14.04 -15.76
CA SER A 150 3.14 -14.19 -15.66
C SER A 150 2.44 -13.59 -16.87
N LEU A 151 1.69 -14.40 -17.62
CA LEU A 151 0.78 -13.96 -18.66
C LEU A 151 -0.57 -13.67 -18.01
N ILE A 152 -0.86 -12.38 -17.87
CA ILE A 152 -2.13 -11.89 -17.34
C ILE A 152 -3.08 -11.71 -18.51
N ASN A 153 -4.32 -12.18 -18.37
CA ASN A 153 -5.36 -11.89 -19.35
C ASN A 153 -5.66 -10.38 -19.35
N ILE A 154 -5.55 -9.73 -20.51
CA ILE A 154 -5.75 -8.28 -20.66
C ILE A 154 -7.12 -7.86 -20.13
N ALA A 155 -8.17 -8.67 -20.33
CA ALA A 155 -9.51 -8.35 -19.86
C ALA A 155 -9.60 -8.32 -18.31
N THR A 156 -8.94 -9.27 -17.63
CA THR A 156 -8.93 -9.30 -16.16
C THR A 156 -8.03 -8.19 -15.60
N ALA A 157 -6.89 -7.92 -16.25
CA ALA A 157 -6.02 -6.80 -15.90
C ALA A 157 -6.74 -5.45 -15.98
N ILE A 158 -7.44 -5.18 -17.09
CA ILE A 158 -8.23 -3.94 -17.27
C ILE A 158 -9.32 -3.84 -16.20
N THR A 159 -9.97 -4.95 -15.86
CA THR A 159 -11.00 -4.98 -14.82
C THR A 159 -10.42 -4.61 -13.44
N VAL A 160 -9.27 -5.18 -13.08
CA VAL A 160 -8.58 -4.87 -11.82
C VAL A 160 -8.15 -3.40 -11.79
N ILE A 161 -7.52 -2.91 -12.85
CA ILE A 161 -7.05 -1.52 -12.93
C ILE A 161 -8.24 -0.54 -12.85
N THR A 162 -9.32 -0.81 -13.60
CA THR A 162 -10.51 0.04 -13.61
C THR A 162 -11.20 0.06 -12.25
N THR A 163 -11.33 -1.09 -11.59
CA THR A 163 -11.96 -1.17 -10.26
C THR A 163 -11.10 -0.50 -9.18
N GLU A 164 -9.78 -0.66 -9.24
CA GLU A 164 -8.84 0.04 -8.36
C GLU A 164 -8.88 1.56 -8.58
N PHE A 165 -8.87 2.01 -9.83
CA PHE A 165 -8.99 3.43 -10.16
C PHE A 165 -10.33 4.01 -9.69
N ALA A 166 -11.44 3.31 -9.92
CA ALA A 166 -12.76 3.74 -9.48
C ALA A 166 -12.87 3.82 -7.95
N LEU A 167 -12.32 2.84 -7.22
CA LEU A 167 -12.26 2.86 -5.76
C LEU A 167 -11.42 4.03 -5.25
N ASN A 168 -10.23 4.22 -5.80
CA ASN A 168 -9.36 5.33 -5.43
C ASN A 168 -10.05 6.68 -5.71
N LEU A 169 -10.66 6.84 -6.89
CA LEU A 169 -11.41 8.04 -7.24
C LEU A 169 -12.57 8.30 -6.27
N PHE A 170 -13.35 7.27 -5.93
CA PHE A 170 -14.43 7.36 -4.97
C PHE A 170 -13.95 7.80 -3.57
N LEU A 171 -12.87 7.18 -3.07
CA LEU A 171 -12.25 7.55 -1.80
C LEU A 171 -11.71 8.99 -1.84
N SER A 172 -11.15 9.42 -2.98
CA SER A 172 -10.69 10.80 -3.23
C SER A 172 -11.83 11.78 -3.02
N ILE A 173 -12.94 11.55 -3.72
CA ILE A 173 -14.10 12.43 -3.73
C ILE A 173 -14.70 12.50 -2.32
N CYS A 174 -14.90 11.36 -1.67
CA CYS A 174 -15.41 11.30 -0.30
C CYS A 174 -14.53 12.10 0.67
N PHE A 175 -13.21 11.98 0.55
CA PHE A 175 -12.27 12.70 1.39
C PHE A 175 -12.32 14.20 1.13
N ILE A 176 -12.25 14.63 -0.14
CA ILE A 176 -12.32 16.05 -0.54
C ILE A 176 -13.64 16.67 -0.08
N SER A 177 -14.78 16.01 -0.30
CA SER A 177 -16.09 16.49 0.17
C SER A 177 -16.14 16.63 1.69
N SER A 178 -15.57 15.68 2.42
CA SER A 178 -15.50 15.73 3.89
C SER A 178 -14.64 16.90 4.38
N VAL A 179 -13.50 17.14 3.73
CA VAL A 179 -12.60 18.26 4.03
C VAL A 179 -13.30 19.58 3.76
N TYR A 180 -13.95 19.71 2.60
CA TYR A 180 -14.67 20.93 2.22
C TYR A 180 -15.80 21.27 3.19
N GLY A 181 -16.57 20.26 3.61
CA GLY A 181 -17.62 20.43 4.61
C GLY A 181 -17.08 20.88 5.98
N ARG A 182 -15.99 20.27 6.45
CA ARG A 182 -15.38 20.61 7.74
C ARG A 182 -14.65 21.96 7.74
N TRP A 183 -14.02 22.31 6.62
CA TRP A 183 -13.36 23.61 6.44
C TRP A 183 -14.34 24.78 6.65
N LYS A 184 -15.60 24.60 6.25
CA LYS A 184 -16.65 25.61 6.44
C LYS A 184 -17.11 25.74 7.90
N ILE A 185 -17.07 24.66 8.69
CA ILE A 185 -17.73 24.59 10.01
C ILE A 185 -16.74 24.76 11.17
N VAL A 186 -15.54 24.18 11.10
CA VAL A 186 -14.64 24.04 12.25
C VAL A 186 -13.31 24.74 12.00
N LYS A 187 -13.14 25.93 12.60
CA LYS A 187 -11.91 26.75 12.54
C LYS A 187 -10.77 26.29 13.48
N THR A 188 -10.85 25.11 14.09
CA THR A 188 -9.71 24.63 14.91
C THR A 188 -8.54 24.24 14.01
N ARG A 189 -7.44 24.99 14.10
CA ARG A 189 -6.21 24.83 13.31
C ARG A 189 -5.67 23.40 13.28
N LEU A 190 -5.79 22.67 14.39
CA LEU A 190 -5.31 21.29 14.52
C LEU A 190 -6.02 20.31 13.57
N HIS A 191 -7.34 20.38 13.53
CA HIS A 191 -8.12 19.45 12.71
C HIS A 191 -7.91 19.73 11.23
N SER A 192 -7.69 21.00 10.87
CA SER A 192 -7.34 21.41 9.52
C SER A 192 -5.99 20.84 9.11
N ALA A 193 -4.95 20.96 9.96
CA ALA A 193 -3.63 20.42 9.66
C ALA A 193 -3.66 18.90 9.41
N LEU A 194 -4.29 18.14 10.31
CA LEU A 194 -4.40 16.68 10.16
C LEU A 194 -5.13 16.25 8.87
N LEU A 195 -6.15 17.03 8.47
CA LEU A 195 -6.90 16.78 7.24
C LEU A 195 -6.10 17.15 5.99
N THR A 196 -5.37 18.28 6.02
CA THR A 196 -4.49 18.70 4.94
C THR A 196 -3.39 17.69 4.69
N ASP A 197 -2.77 17.17 5.74
CA ASP A 197 -1.74 16.13 5.60
C ASP A 197 -2.33 14.88 4.95
N GLY A 198 -3.50 14.42 5.44
CA GLY A 198 -4.20 13.29 4.84
C GLY A 198 -4.55 13.47 3.37
N LEU A 199 -4.89 14.70 2.95
CA LEU A 199 -5.19 15.03 1.56
C LEU A 199 -3.92 14.93 0.68
N ILE A 200 -2.79 15.44 1.16
CA ILE A 200 -1.52 15.38 0.45
C ILE A 200 -1.09 13.93 0.23
N TYR A 201 -1.19 13.07 1.27
CA TYR A 201 -0.89 11.64 1.16
C TYR A 201 -1.80 10.95 0.15
N PHE A 202 -3.10 11.28 0.18
CA PHE A 202 -4.09 10.72 -0.73
C PHE A 202 -3.77 11.10 -2.19
N LEU A 203 -3.57 12.39 -2.46
CA LEU A 203 -3.23 12.89 -3.80
C LEU A 203 -1.92 12.30 -4.30
N SER A 204 -0.91 12.24 -3.44
CA SER A 204 0.39 11.63 -3.76
C SER A 204 0.24 10.17 -4.17
N THR A 205 -0.54 9.38 -3.42
CA THR A 205 -0.78 7.96 -3.73
C THR A 205 -1.53 7.80 -5.06
N SER A 206 -2.53 8.64 -5.32
CA SER A 206 -3.29 8.64 -6.58
C SER A 206 -2.40 8.98 -7.79
N ILE A 207 -1.58 10.03 -7.68
CA ILE A 207 -0.63 10.44 -8.72
C ILE A 207 0.39 9.31 -8.97
N THR A 208 0.96 8.72 -7.91
CA THR A 208 1.89 7.60 -8.04
C THR A 208 1.23 6.42 -8.76
N SER A 209 -0.01 6.08 -8.40
CA SER A 209 -0.74 4.97 -9.03
C SER A 209 -0.98 5.20 -10.52
N VAL A 210 -1.45 6.40 -10.90
CA VAL A 210 -1.66 6.78 -12.31
C VAL A 210 -0.35 6.75 -13.09
N THR A 211 0.73 7.32 -12.55
CA THR A 211 2.05 7.31 -13.18
C THR A 211 2.55 5.89 -13.40
N ILE A 212 2.41 5.00 -12.41
CA ILE A 212 2.84 3.61 -12.54
C ILE A 212 2.02 2.86 -13.60
N VAL A 213 0.70 3.07 -13.66
CA VAL A 213 -0.13 2.50 -14.73
C VAL A 213 0.33 2.97 -16.11
N ILE A 214 0.61 4.27 -16.28
CA ILE A 214 1.11 4.81 -17.55
C ILE A 214 2.46 4.17 -17.91
N LEU A 215 3.40 4.08 -16.96
CA LEU A 215 4.71 3.45 -17.19
C LEU A 215 4.60 1.97 -17.57
N VAL A 216 3.66 1.24 -16.96
CA VAL A 216 3.38 -0.17 -17.29
C VAL A 216 2.77 -0.29 -18.70
N LEU A 217 1.82 0.58 -19.05
CA LEU A 217 1.21 0.61 -20.40
C LEU A 217 2.23 0.96 -21.49
N CYS A 218 3.18 1.85 -21.18
CA CYS A 218 4.30 2.17 -22.06
C CYS A 218 5.38 1.08 -22.13
N GLN A 219 5.24 -0.02 -21.37
CA GLN A 219 6.19 -1.13 -21.32
C GLN A 219 7.65 -0.70 -21.09
N VAL A 220 7.88 0.28 -20.20
CA VAL A 220 9.22 0.86 -19.99
C VAL A 220 10.26 -0.20 -19.58
N LEU A 221 9.85 -1.28 -18.90
CA LEU A 221 10.70 -2.41 -18.51
C LEU A 221 10.39 -3.69 -19.30
N GLY A 222 9.66 -3.59 -20.42
CA GLY A 222 9.20 -4.73 -21.21
C GLY A 222 8.22 -5.62 -20.43
N GLU A 223 8.40 -6.94 -20.53
CA GLU A 223 7.54 -7.94 -19.87
C GLU A 223 7.62 -7.87 -18.33
N ASN A 224 8.71 -7.35 -17.78
CA ASN A 224 8.90 -7.20 -16.33
C ASN A 224 8.31 -5.91 -15.76
N SER A 225 7.55 -5.14 -16.54
CA SER A 225 6.94 -3.88 -16.08
C SER A 225 6.02 -4.06 -14.87
N ALA A 226 5.52 -5.27 -14.61
CA ALA A 226 4.75 -5.58 -13.41
C ALA A 226 5.49 -5.27 -12.08
N ILE A 227 6.83 -5.24 -12.08
CA ILE A 227 7.62 -4.87 -10.90
C ILE A 227 7.34 -3.43 -10.43
N LEU A 228 6.91 -2.54 -11.33
CA LEU A 228 6.58 -1.16 -10.99
C LEU A 228 5.38 -1.09 -10.02
N PHE A 229 4.48 -2.06 -10.03
CA PHE A 229 3.40 -2.14 -9.05
C PHE A 229 3.93 -2.38 -7.62
N ASN A 230 5.06 -3.08 -7.44
CA ASN A 230 5.68 -3.22 -6.12
C ASN A 230 6.20 -1.88 -5.60
N ILE A 231 6.68 -1.00 -6.49
CA ILE A 231 7.09 0.36 -6.12
C ILE A 231 5.87 1.17 -5.66
N SER A 232 4.78 1.13 -6.44
CA SER A 232 3.52 1.79 -6.06
C SER A 232 3.04 1.33 -4.69
N TRP A 233 3.06 0.02 -4.46
CA TRP A 233 2.68 -0.59 -3.19
C TRP A 233 3.59 -0.16 -2.03
N ALA A 234 4.91 -0.11 -2.24
CA ALA A 234 5.86 0.36 -1.24
C ALA A 234 5.66 1.83 -0.87
N VAL A 235 5.41 2.68 -1.87
CA VAL A 235 5.12 4.11 -1.68
C VAL A 235 3.83 4.28 -0.88
N ALA A 236 2.73 3.62 -1.29
CA ALA A 236 1.46 3.67 -0.56
C ALA A 236 1.61 3.21 0.90
N SER A 237 2.32 2.10 1.12
CA SER A 237 2.66 1.57 2.44
C SER A 237 3.44 2.58 3.30
N LYS A 238 4.48 3.22 2.72
CA LYS A 238 5.31 4.22 3.41
C LYS A 238 4.51 5.46 3.79
N LEU A 239 3.73 5.99 2.86
CA LEU A 239 2.87 7.16 3.09
C LEU A 239 1.84 6.87 4.19
N MET A 240 1.24 5.67 4.20
CA MET A 240 0.29 5.28 5.24
C MET A 240 0.92 5.22 6.63
N VAL A 241 2.12 4.62 6.75
CA VAL A 241 2.86 4.53 8.02
C VAL A 241 3.25 5.92 8.52
N GLU A 242 3.81 6.78 7.67
CA GLU A 242 4.21 8.13 8.07
C GLU A 242 3.01 9.00 8.46
N GLN A 243 1.88 8.88 7.74
CA GLN A 243 0.66 9.59 8.09
C GLN A 243 0.16 9.19 9.49
N LEU A 244 0.14 7.88 9.78
CA LEU A 244 -0.30 7.38 11.09
C LEU A 244 0.68 7.74 12.20
N ARG A 245 1.97 7.72 11.90
CA ARG A 245 3.02 8.14 12.81
C ARG A 245 2.87 9.61 13.17
N HIS A 246 2.72 10.49 12.19
CA HIS A 246 2.53 11.92 12.40
C HIS A 246 1.29 12.19 13.26
N ALA A 247 0.16 11.57 12.91
CA ALA A 247 -1.07 11.68 13.68
C ALA A 247 -0.92 11.19 15.14
N SER A 248 -0.12 10.14 15.37
CA SER A 248 0.14 9.62 16.72
C SER A 248 1.00 10.57 17.57
N HIS A 249 2.00 11.22 16.98
CA HIS A 249 2.86 12.18 17.67
C HIS A 249 2.09 13.42 18.08
N VAL A 250 1.37 14.03 17.15
CA VAL A 250 0.54 15.20 17.40
C VAL A 250 -0.49 14.91 18.51
N GLY A 251 -1.11 13.74 18.49
CA GLY A 251 -2.03 13.30 19.54
C GLY A 251 -1.40 13.25 20.94
N ARG A 252 -0.13 12.84 21.05
CA ARG A 252 0.58 12.77 22.34
C ARG A 252 0.98 14.15 22.86
N GLU A 253 1.39 15.06 22.00
CA GLU A 253 1.78 16.42 22.42
C GLU A 253 0.61 17.19 23.01
N ILE A 254 -0.58 17.03 22.45
CA ILE A 254 -1.81 17.66 22.97
C ILE A 254 -2.12 17.16 24.39
N VAL A 255 -2.08 15.84 24.60
CA VAL A 255 -2.36 15.25 25.92
C VAL A 255 -1.37 15.75 26.97
N LYS A 256 -0.09 15.89 26.62
CA LYS A 256 0.93 16.48 27.52
C LYS A 256 0.65 17.95 27.80
N GLY A 257 0.32 18.75 26.78
CA GLY A 257 0.02 20.17 26.91
C GLY A 257 -1.22 20.45 27.78
N THR A 258 -2.26 19.61 27.68
CA THR A 258 -3.46 19.71 28.51
C THR A 258 -3.16 19.40 29.98
N ASN A 259 -2.34 18.37 30.27
CA ASN A 259 -1.96 18.06 31.65
C ASN A 259 -1.11 19.16 32.29
N SER A 260 -0.25 19.85 31.53
CA SER A 260 0.61 20.92 32.06
C SER A 260 -0.12 22.23 32.35
N ARG A 261 -1.34 22.46 31.81
CA ARG A 261 -2.14 23.67 32.12
C ARG A 261 -3.04 23.54 33.34
N ASN A 262 -3.31 22.31 33.79
CA ASN A 262 -4.14 22.02 34.96
C ASN A 262 -3.49 22.03 36.37
N PRO A 263 -2.20 22.39 36.60
CA PRO A 263 -1.67 22.47 37.97
C PRO A 263 -2.19 23.66 38.79
N GLN A 264 -2.48 24.81 38.17
CA GLN A 264 -2.82 26.03 38.92
C GLN A 264 -4.29 26.13 39.33
N GLU A 265 -5.23 25.50 38.62
CA GLU A 265 -6.66 25.58 38.97
C GLU A 265 -7.01 24.76 40.22
N LYS A 266 -6.25 23.70 40.52
CA LYS A 266 -6.38 22.96 41.78
C LYS A 266 -5.85 23.70 43.01
N SER A 267 -4.96 24.69 42.84
CA SER A 267 -4.42 25.44 43.99
C SER A 267 -5.37 26.55 44.47
N SER A 268 -6.28 27.03 43.61
CA SER A 268 -7.23 28.09 43.95
C SER A 268 -8.52 27.59 44.58
N ALA A 269 -8.81 26.27 44.50
CA ALA A 269 -10.00 25.65 45.08
C ALA A 269 -9.83 25.19 46.55
N ASN A 270 -8.61 25.27 47.10
CA ASN A 270 -8.31 24.93 48.50
C ASN A 270 -8.12 26.16 49.40
N LEU A 271 -8.48 27.36 48.91
CA LEU A 271 -8.38 28.63 49.63
C LEU A 271 -9.74 29.33 49.78
N ALA A 272 -10.83 28.61 49.58
CA ALA A 272 -12.20 29.06 49.82
C ALA A 272 -12.89 28.14 50.84
#